data_AF-A0A2H4I987-F1
#
_entry.id   AF-A0A2H4I987-F1
#
_cell.length_a   1.000
_cell.length_b   1.000
_cell.length_c   1.000
_cell.angle_alpha   90.00
_cell.angle_beta   90.00
_cell.angle_gamma   90.00
#
_symmetry.space_group_name_H-M   'P 1'
#
loop_
_entity.id
_entity.type
_entity.pdbx_description
1 polymer ?
#
loop_
_entity_poly.entity_id
_entity_poly.type
_entity_poly.pdbx_seq_one_letter_code
_entity_poly.pdbx_strand_id
1 'polypeptide(L)'
;MAVLVREYAASDLNGDAPAYWYSAQSEEWGLDPWRLVEGVDPHTAGGQFDVCFANGSSRTVGPLMTFFMSAADAARLNAKKEDHAPIFSR
;
A
#
# COMPACT_ATOMS: atom_id res chain seq x y z
N MET A 1 -1.93 -9.87 5.39
CA MET A 1 -2.99 -9.86 4.36
C MET A 1 -2.55 -8.95 3.23
N ALA A 2 -2.79 -9.35 1.98
CA ALA A 2 -2.48 -8.52 0.82
C ALA A 2 -3.58 -7.47 0.60
N VAL A 3 -3.19 -6.22 0.33
CA VAL A 3 -4.08 -5.07 0.04
C VAL A 3 -3.54 -4.31 -1.18
N LEU A 4 -4.41 -3.64 -1.94
CA LEU A 4 -3.96 -2.88 -3.12
C LEU A 4 -3.32 -1.55 -2.72
N VAL A 5 -2.25 -1.16 -3.42
CA VAL A 5 -1.55 0.12 -3.21
C VAL A 5 -2.50 1.30 -3.30
N ARG A 6 -3.40 1.33 -4.29
CA ARG A 6 -4.38 2.42 -4.44
C ARG A 6 -5.31 2.57 -3.23
N GLU A 7 -5.62 1.47 -2.56
CA GLU A 7 -6.55 1.47 -1.43
C GLU A 7 -5.83 1.91 -0.15
N TYR A 8 -4.60 1.42 0.04
CA TYR A 8 -3.74 1.89 1.12
C TYR A 8 -3.45 3.39 1.00
N ALA A 9 -3.04 3.84 -0.19
CA ALA A 9 -2.70 5.24 -0.47
C ALA A 9 -3.86 6.22 -0.22
N ALA A 10 -5.10 5.78 -0.49
CA ALA A 10 -6.31 6.57 -0.26
C ALA A 10 -6.82 6.53 1.20
N SER A 11 -6.18 5.74 2.07
CA SER A 11 -6.61 5.56 3.46
C SER A 11 -5.79 6.40 4.42
N ASP A 12 -6.34 6.65 5.60
CA ASP A 12 -5.62 7.22 6.75
C ASP A 12 -4.58 6.24 7.34
N LEU A 13 -4.49 5.01 6.85
CA LEU A 13 -3.45 4.06 7.27
C LEU A 13 -2.14 4.29 6.52
N ASN A 14 -2.13 5.13 5.49
CA ASN A 14 -0.95 5.51 4.73
C ASN A 14 0.05 6.23 5.64
N GLY A 15 1.18 5.61 5.93
CA GLY A 15 2.19 6.09 6.88
C GLY A 15 1.85 5.88 8.36
N ASP A 16 0.58 5.69 8.72
CA ASP A 16 0.14 5.49 10.10
C ASP A 16 0.14 4.01 10.54
N ALA A 17 0.00 3.07 9.60
CA ALA A 17 0.03 1.64 9.89
C ALA A 17 1.14 0.92 9.11
N PRO A 18 1.86 -0.04 9.74
CA PRO A 18 2.90 -0.81 9.06
C PRO A 18 2.36 -1.56 7.84
N ALA A 19 2.97 -1.29 6.69
CA ALA A 19 2.75 -2.00 5.44
C ALA A 19 4.10 -2.47 4.87
N TYR A 20 4.13 -3.67 4.30
CA TYR A 20 5.34 -4.26 3.75
C TYR A 20 5.19 -4.50 2.26
N TRP A 21 6.22 -4.12 1.52
CA TRP A 21 6.37 -4.48 0.12
C TRP A 21 7.42 -5.59 -0.02
N TYR A 22 7.04 -6.67 -0.69
CA TYR A 22 7.93 -7.72 -1.16
C TYR A 22 8.62 -7.36 -2.49
N SER A 23 9.95 -7.40 -2.51
CA SER A 23 10.81 -7.18 -3.68
C SER A 23 11.41 -8.50 -4.18
N ALA A 24 10.89 -9.02 -5.30
CA ALA A 24 11.44 -10.20 -5.96
C ALA A 24 12.93 -10.04 -6.33
N GLN A 25 13.31 -8.85 -6.79
CA GLN A 25 14.71 -8.53 -7.12
C GLN A 25 15.64 -8.65 -5.90
N SER A 26 15.20 -8.18 -4.71
CA SER A 26 15.98 -8.38 -3.48
C SER A 26 16.15 -9.86 -3.17
N GLU A 27 15.08 -10.66 -3.33
CA GLU A 27 15.15 -12.12 -3.11
C GLU A 27 16.13 -12.79 -4.07
N GLU A 28 16.08 -12.45 -5.36
CA GLU A 28 17.00 -12.96 -6.39
C GLU A 28 18.47 -12.67 -6.08
N TRP A 29 18.74 -11.55 -5.39
CA TRP A 29 20.08 -11.16 -4.96
C TRP A 29 20.47 -11.72 -3.59
N GLY A 30 19.62 -12.54 -2.96
CA GLY A 30 19.86 -13.09 -1.62
C GLY A 30 19.80 -12.04 -0.50
N LEU A 31 19.15 -10.90 -0.76
CA LEU A 31 18.91 -9.84 0.22
C LEU A 31 17.52 -10.01 0.85
N ASP A 32 17.27 -9.30 1.96
CA ASP A 32 15.92 -9.25 2.54
C ASP A 32 14.92 -8.69 1.52
N PRO A 33 13.90 -9.48 1.11
CA PRO A 33 12.93 -9.03 0.13
C PRO A 33 11.84 -8.17 0.74
N TRP A 34 11.70 -8.14 2.07
CA TRP A 34 10.64 -7.40 2.74
C TRP A 34 11.10 -6.00 3.11
N ARG A 35 10.37 -5.01 2.62
CA ARG A 35 10.66 -3.60 2.89
C ARG A 35 9.47 -2.96 3.57
N LEU A 36 9.71 -2.31 4.70
CA LEU A 36 8.73 -1.47 5.37
C LEU A 36 8.46 -0.24 4.50
N VAL A 37 7.20 -0.04 4.16
CA VAL A 37 6.70 1.14 3.45
C VAL A 37 6.53 2.28 4.46
N GLU A 38 7.10 3.44 4.14
CA GLU A 38 6.97 4.63 4.97
C GLU A 38 5.73 5.46 4.58
N GLY A 39 5.36 5.42 3.30
CA GLY A 39 4.17 6.08 2.78
C GLY A 39 4.04 5.87 1.28
N VAL A 40 2.92 6.32 0.73
CA VAL A 40 2.64 6.29 -0.71
C VAL A 40 2.09 7.62 -1.17
N ASP A 41 2.73 8.19 -2.19
CA ASP A 41 2.30 9.43 -2.84
C ASP A 41 1.75 9.17 -4.24
N PRO A 42 0.81 9.99 -4.74
CA PRO A 42 0.45 9.99 -6.15
C PRO A 42 1.66 10.34 -7.02
N HIS A 43 1.92 9.55 -8.06
CA HIS A 43 3.00 9.87 -9.00
C HIS A 43 2.64 11.08 -9.87
N THR A 44 3.64 11.90 -10.21
CA THR A 44 3.46 13.16 -10.95
C THR A 44 2.86 12.99 -12.35
N ALA A 45 3.08 11.85 -13.00
CA ALA A 45 2.51 11.54 -14.31
C ALA A 45 1.05 11.06 -14.26
N GLY A 46 0.48 10.86 -13.07
CA GLY A 46 -0.88 10.36 -12.87
C GLY A 46 -1.02 8.85 -13.10
N GLY A 47 -2.01 8.24 -12.44
CA GLY A 47 -2.34 6.81 -12.61
C GLY A 47 -1.35 5.81 -12.01
N GLN A 48 -0.26 6.29 -11.41
CA GLN A 48 0.76 5.50 -10.71
C GLN A 48 0.98 6.07 -9.31
N PHE A 49 1.73 5.33 -8.50
CA PHE A 49 2.03 5.68 -7.12
C PHE A 49 3.52 5.55 -6.84
N ASP A 50 4.08 6.48 -6.09
CA ASP A 50 5.45 6.43 -5.59
C ASP A 50 5.43 5.86 -4.17
N VAL A 51 6.01 4.68 -4.00
CA VAL A 51 6.16 4.04 -2.68
C VAL A 51 7.46 4.51 -2.07
N CYS A 52 7.37 5.16 -0.91
CA CYS A 52 8.50 5.74 -0.19
C CYS A 52 8.98 4.78 0.89
N PHE A 53 10.30 4.69 1.06
CA PHE A 53 10.95 3.83 2.06
C PHE A 53 11.82 4.67 3.00
N ALA A 54 12.02 4.17 4.22
CA ALA A 54 12.77 4.87 5.28
C ALA A 54 14.22 5.26 4.92
N ASN A 55 14.82 4.64 3.89
CA ASN A 55 16.16 5.01 3.41
C ASN A 55 16.15 6.20 2.43
N GLY A 56 15.00 6.86 2.23
CA GLY A 56 14.81 7.96 1.30
C GLY A 56 14.69 7.53 -0.17
N SER A 57 14.73 6.23 -0.47
CA SER A 57 14.45 5.74 -1.82
C SER A 57 12.95 5.64 -2.06
N SER A 58 12.55 5.72 -3.31
CA SER A 58 11.18 5.45 -3.74
C SER A 58 11.15 4.50 -4.94
N ARG A 59 10.00 3.89 -5.19
CA ARG A 59 9.73 3.22 -6.46
C ARG A 59 8.31 3.47 -6.94
N THR A 60 8.20 3.76 -8.23
CA THR A 60 6.93 3.94 -8.91
C THR A 60 6.30 2.59 -9.25
N VAL A 61 5.04 2.40 -8.88
CA VAL A 61 4.27 1.17 -9.11
C VAL A 61 2.88 1.47 -9.67
N GLY A 62 2.28 0.46 -10.29
CA GLY A 62 0.89 0.54 -10.74
C GLY A 62 -0.13 0.42 -9.58
N PRO A 63 -1.39 0.82 -9.81
CA PRO A 63 -2.44 0.88 -8.79
C PRO A 63 -2.83 -0.48 -8.21
N LEU A 64 -2.55 -1.56 -8.95
CA LEU A 64 -2.89 -2.94 -8.59
C LEU A 64 -1.75 -3.68 -7.87
N MET A 65 -0.62 -3.01 -7.66
CA MET A 65 0.44 -3.56 -6.82
C MET A 65 -0.10 -3.84 -5.41
N THR A 66 0.45 -4.83 -4.72
CA THR A 66 -0.02 -5.24 -3.40
C THR A 66 0.99 -4.96 -2.30
N PHE A 67 0.50 -4.53 -1.15
CA PHE A 67 1.24 -4.54 0.11
C PHE A 67 0.70 -5.59 1.06
N PHE A 68 1.53 -5.95 2.04
CA PHE A 68 1.18 -6.86 3.11
C PHE A 68 1.07 -6.09 4.42
N MET A 69 -0.08 -6.21 5.07
CA MET A 69 -0.34 -5.62 6.39
C MET A 69 -0.74 -6.69 7.39
N SER A 70 -0.78 -6.33 8.68
CA SER A 70 -1.39 -7.17 9.70
C SER A 70 -2.85 -7.50 9.34
N ALA A 71 -3.38 -8.60 9.87
CA ALA A 71 -4.79 -8.95 9.64
C ALA A 71 -5.74 -7.89 10.21
N ALA A 72 -5.39 -7.29 11.36
CA ALA A 72 -6.17 -6.25 12.01
C ALA A 72 -6.22 -4.96 11.17
N ASP A 73 -5.08 -4.51 10.63
CA ASP A 73 -5.04 -3.28 9.83
C ASP A 73 -5.69 -3.48 8.45
N ALA A 74 -5.54 -4.66 7.86
CA ALA A 74 -6.27 -4.99 6.63
C ALA A 74 -7.80 -5.02 6.86
N ALA A 75 -8.26 -5.49 8.03
CA ALA A 75 -9.66 -5.43 8.40
C ALA A 75 -10.14 -3.98 8.59
N ARG A 76 -9.35 -3.12 9.27
CA ARG A 76 -9.64 -1.68 9.40
C ARG A 76 -9.74 -0.99 8.05
N LEU A 77 -8.84 -1.31 7.11
CA LEU A 77 -8.86 -0.78 5.75
C LEU A 77 -10.15 -1.17 5.01
N ASN A 78 -10.60 -2.43 5.15
CA ASN A 78 -11.79 -2.92 4.47
C ASN A 78 -13.10 -2.37 5.08
N ALA A 79 -13.19 -2.25 6.41
CA ALA A 79 -14.37 -1.68 7.06
C ALA A 79 -14.67 -0.24 6.57
N LYS A 80 -13.62 0.57 6.36
CA LYS A 80 -13.77 1.94 5.84
C LYS A 80 -14.26 2.03 4.39
N LYS A 81 -14.08 0.97 3.59
CA LYS A 81 -14.65 0.91 2.23
C LYS A 81 -16.17 0.74 2.28
N GLU A 82 -16.68 0.03 3.28
CA GLU A 82 -18.11 -0.20 3.45
C GLU A 82 -18.83 1.08 3.90
N ASP A 83 -18.21 1.90 4.76
CA ASP A 83 -18.74 3.21 5.18
C ASP A 83 -18.86 4.22 4.03
N HIS A 84 -18.09 4.05 2.95
CA HIS A 84 -18.13 4.89 1.75
C HIS A 84 -18.90 4.26 0.58
N ALA A 85 -19.53 3.09 0.76
CA ALA A 85 -20.41 2.53 -0.25
C ALA A 85 -21.66 3.42 -0.38
N PRO A 86 -22.05 3.85 -1.59
CA PRO A 86 -23.25 4.64 -1.77
C PRO A 86 -24.44 3.84 -1.25
N ILE A 87 -25.15 4.39 -0.26
CA ILE A 87 -26.44 3.89 0.20
C ILE A 87 -27.41 4.10 -0.97
N PHE A 88 -27.47 3.15 -1.89
CA PHE A 88 -28.62 3.04 -2.78
C PHE A 88 -29.78 2.54 -1.91
N SER A 89 -30.46 3.49 -1.28
CA SER A 89 -31.77 3.29 -0.67
C SER A 89 -32.70 2.72 -1.74
N ARG A 90 -33.17 1.49 -1.53
CA ARG A 90 -34.40 1.00 -2.12
C ARG A 90 -35.56 1.31 -1.21
#